data_AF-J6HDY2-F1
#
_entry.id   AF-J6HDY2-F1
#
_cell.length_a   1.000
_cell.length_b   1.000
_cell.length_c   1.000
_cell.angle_alpha   90.00
_cell.angle_beta   90.00
_cell.angle_gamma   90.00
#
_symmetry.space_group_name_H-M   'P 1'
#
loop_
_entity.id
_entity.type
_entity.pdbx_description
1 polymer ?
#
loop_
_entity_poly.entity_id
_entity_poly.type
_entity_poly.pdbx_seq_one_letter_code
_entity_poly.pdbx_strand_id
1 'polypeptide(L)' 'MARRQILSLSERESLLALPDEELTLTRMAYFSEHDLALISAHRKPASRFGFAVLLCYLK' A
#
# COMPACT_ATOMS: atom_id res chain seq x y z
N MET A 1 -22.52 15.64 13.45
CA MET A 1 -21.05 15.83 13.42
C MET A 1 -20.65 16.15 11.99
N ALA A 2 -20.11 17.34 11.72
CA ALA A 2 -19.68 17.69 10.36
C ALA A 2 -18.35 16.98 10.04
N ARG A 3 -18.24 16.33 8.87
CA ARG A 3 -16.96 15.80 8.39
C ARG A 3 -16.05 16.98 8.10
N ARG A 4 -15.06 17.19 8.96
CA ARG A 4 -14.01 18.17 8.74
C ARG A 4 -13.04 17.60 7.71
N GLN A 5 -12.86 18.27 6.58
CA GLN A 5 -11.78 17.95 5.65
C GLN A 5 -10.46 18.28 6.36
N ILE A 6 -9.65 17.26 6.61
CA ILE A 6 -8.32 17.39 7.23
C ILE A 6 -7.28 17.78 6.17
N LEU A 7 -7.48 17.32 4.93
CA LEU A 7 -6.60 17.59 3.79
C LEU A 7 -7.26 18.60 2.85
N SER A 8 -6.44 19.49 2.31
CA SER A 8 -6.73 20.28 1.11
C SER A 8 -6.92 19.37 -0.11
N LEU A 9 -7.49 19.93 -1.19
CA LEU A 9 -7.65 19.19 -2.45
C LEU A 9 -6.31 18.71 -3.01
N SER A 10 -5.29 19.57 -2.99
CA SER A 10 -3.95 19.23 -3.48
C SER A 10 -3.28 18.14 -2.64
N GLU A 11 -3.42 18.18 -1.30
CA GLU A 11 -2.88 17.12 -0.44
C GLU A 11 -3.55 15.78 -0.68
N ARG A 12 -4.87 15.80 -0.93
CA ARG A 12 -5.62 14.59 -1.28
C ARG A 12 -5.20 14.04 -2.65
N GLU A 13 -5.03 14.90 -3.63
CA GLU A 13 -4.56 14.51 -4.97
C GLU A 13 -3.18 13.89 -4.91
N SER A 14 -2.24 14.52 -4.18
CA SER A 14 -0.89 13.97 -3.98
C SER A 14 -0.89 12.62 -3.27
N LEU A 15 -1.80 12.40 -2.30
CA LEU A 15 -1.91 11.14 -1.57
C LEU A 15 -2.49 10.00 -2.43
N LEU A 16 -3.30 10.33 -3.44
CA LEU A 16 -3.88 9.38 -4.38
C LEU A 16 -3.06 9.26 -5.67
N ALA A 17 -2.07 10.12 -5.87
CA ALA A 17 -1.18 10.06 -7.02
C ALA A 17 -0.36 8.78 -6.96
N LEU A 18 -0.33 8.05 -8.07
CA LEU A 18 0.57 6.92 -8.22
C LEU A 18 1.99 7.47 -8.41
N PRO A 19 3.02 6.81 -7.86
CA PRO A 19 4.38 7.22 -8.14
C PRO A 19 4.71 6.94 -9.59
N ASP A 20 5.22 7.95 -10.29
CA ASP A 20 5.66 7.83 -11.69
C ASP A 20 7.09 7.30 -11.81
N GLU A 21 7.85 7.35 -10.71
CA GLU A 21 9.25 6.93 -10.66
C GLU A 21 9.37 5.43 -10.33
N GLU A 22 10.06 4.69 -11.21
CA GLU A 22 10.24 3.24 -11.11
C GLU A 22 10.92 2.80 -9.80
N LEU A 23 11.90 3.57 -9.32
CA LEU A 23 12.56 3.28 -8.04
C LEU A 23 11.59 3.39 -6.86
N THR A 24 10.72 4.40 -6.90
CA THR A 24 9.72 4.64 -5.86
C THR A 24 8.65 3.55 -5.89
N LEU A 25 8.19 3.15 -7.08
CA LEU A 25 7.32 1.98 -7.25
C LEU A 25 7.97 0.70 -6.72
N THR A 26 9.24 0.46 -7.05
CA THR A 26 9.98 -0.72 -6.59
C THR A 26 10.07 -0.74 -5.07
N ARG A 27 10.37 0.40 -4.43
CA ARG A 27 10.43 0.50 -2.96
C ARG A 27 9.07 0.24 -2.30
N MET A 28 7.98 0.77 -2.86
CA MET A 28 6.63 0.55 -2.35
C MET A 28 6.14 -0.88 -2.54
N ALA A 29 6.55 -1.54 -3.63
CA ALA A 29 6.16 -2.90 -3.96
C ALA A 29 7.18 -3.97 -3.52
N TYR A 30 8.24 -3.58 -2.80
CA TYR A 30 9.28 -4.51 -2.35
C TYR A 30 8.81 -5.32 -1.12
N PHE A 31 8.99 -6.63 -1.20
CA PHE A 31 8.78 -7.56 -0.10
C PHE A 31 10.09 -8.21 0.31
N SER A 32 10.46 -8.04 1.58
CA SER A 32 11.53 -8.80 2.22
C SER A 32 11.13 -10.26 2.43
N GLU A 33 12.08 -11.12 2.77
CA GLU A 33 11.77 -12.52 3.14
C GLU A 33 10.77 -12.62 4.29
N HIS A 34 10.84 -11.69 5.25
CA HIS A 34 9.89 -11.63 6.36
C HIS A 34 8.46 -11.28 5.88
N ASP A 35 8.33 -10.33 4.96
CA ASP A 35 7.04 -9.97 4.38
C ASP A 35 6.43 -11.15 3.61
N LEU A 36 7.25 -11.86 2.84
CA LEU A 36 6.82 -13.04 2.09
C LEU A 36 6.37 -14.17 3.03
N ALA A 37 7.07 -14.37 4.15
CA ALA A 37 6.67 -15.31 5.18
C ALA A 37 5.31 -14.92 5.78
N LEU A 38 5.08 -13.65 6.13
CA LEU A 38 3.79 -13.16 6.62
C LEU A 38 2.66 -13.35 5.60
N ILE A 39 2.89 -13.01 4.33
CA ILE A 39 1.93 -13.21 3.23
C ILE A 39 1.56 -14.68 3.09
N SER A 40 2.54 -15.57 3.20
CA SER A 40 2.33 -17.01 3.08
C SER A 40 1.60 -17.61 4.30
N ALA A 41 1.87 -17.11 5.50
CA ALA A 41 1.32 -17.64 6.74
C ALA A 41 -0.15 -17.27 6.97
N HIS A 42 -0.56 -16.06 6.59
CA HIS A 42 -1.85 -15.52 7.02
C HIS A 42 -3.03 -15.85 6.09
N ARG A 43 -2.81 -16.32 4.84
CA ARG A 43 -3.89 -16.36 3.84
C ARG A 43 -3.89 -17.53 2.86
N LYS A 44 -5.10 -18.00 2.53
CA LYS A 44 -5.36 -18.95 1.43
C LYS A 44 -4.91 -18.36 0.09
N PRO A 45 -4.51 -19.19 -0.91
CA PRO A 45 -3.96 -18.74 -2.19
C PRO A 45 -4.76 -17.62 -2.87
N ALA A 46 -6.09 -17.69 -2.83
CA ALA A 46 -7.00 -16.70 -3.42
C ALA A 46 -6.92 -15.29 -2.81
N SER A 47 -6.36 -15.12 -1.61
CA SER A 47 -6.31 -13.84 -0.90
C SER A 47 -4.89 -13.31 -0.65
N ARG A 48 -3.86 -14.02 -1.14
CA ARG A 48 -2.45 -13.61 -0.98
C ARG A 48 -2.16 -12.28 -1.66
N PHE A 49 -2.72 -12.04 -2.85
CA PHE A 49 -2.52 -10.80 -3.59
C PHE A 49 -3.11 -9.59 -2.86
N GLY A 50 -4.38 -9.67 -2.43
CA GLY A 50 -5.01 -8.58 -1.69
C GLY A 50 -4.30 -8.24 -0.38
N PHE A 51 -3.74 -9.24 0.30
CA PHE A 51 -2.93 -9.02 1.51
C PHE A 51 -1.57 -8.38 1.20
N ALA A 52 -0.90 -8.78 0.12
CA ALA A 52 0.32 -8.14 -0.35
C ALA A 52 0.09 -6.65 -0.67
N VAL A 53 -1.01 -6.32 -1.37
CA VAL A 53 -1.40 -4.93 -1.65
C VAL A 53 -1.64 -4.14 -0.36
N LEU A 54 -2.35 -4.70 0.61
CA LEU A 54 -2.56 -4.05 1.91
C LEU A 54 -1.23 -3.82 2.65
N LEU A 55 -0.30 -4.78 2.62
CA LEU A 55 1.02 -4.62 3.22
C LEU A 55 1.82 -3.48 2.57
N CYS A 56 1.72 -3.30 1.25
CA CYS A 56 2.33 -2.13 0.57
C CYS A 56 1.74 -0.80 1.06
N TYR A 57 0.44 -0.74 1.34
CA TYR A 57 -0.22 0.46 1.86
C TYR A 57 0.10 0.79 3.33
N LEU A 58 0.52 -0.20 4.11
CA LEU A 58 0.81 -0.05 5.54
C LEU A 58 2.28 0.26 5.84
N LYS A 59 3.17 0.16 4.84
CA LYS A 59 4.58 0.56 4.94
C LYS A 59 4.74 2.06 4.77
#